data_AF-A0A7S1ELC4-F1
#
_entry.id   AF-A0A7S1ELC4-F1
#
_cell.length_a   1.000
_cell.length_b   1.000
_cell.length_c   1.000
_cell.angle_alpha   90.00
_cell.angle_beta   90.00
_cell.angle_gamma   90.00
#
_symmetry.space_group_name_H-M   'P 1'
#
loop_
_entity.id
_entity.type
_entity.pdbx_description
1 polymer ?
#
loop_
_entity_poly.entity_id
_entity_poly.type
_entity_poly.pdbx_seq_one_letter_code
_entity_poly.pdbx_strand_id
1 'polypeptide(L)'
;AWDLLQEGLGRLTLTHDLDADQMCELAESLGEDAGRLEAIVHQHLPIFHTEHCVFCRFLSDGQNYKDCGHPCETNTVHLRDHSQKDHLVLADMGCRNTVFNAQAQSGASYVHKMVRAGFTSFRVELVDEPAHQVASLLEGYRSLLNGELSASDLWGELKMVPDANGIAQGVSAGSLKPGTEHDRKGTLKKTAAQVNPKWSKEDEQKGKVVA
;
A
#
# COMPACT_ATOMS: atom_id res chain seq x y z
N ALA A 1 -13.49 8.36 -12.71
CA ALA A 1 -14.29 7.17 -12.38
C ALA A 1 -15.46 7.00 -13.35
N TRP A 2 -16.34 8.02 -13.47
CA TRP A 2 -17.50 7.96 -14.37
C TRP A 2 -17.16 7.61 -15.83
N ASP A 3 -16.18 8.28 -16.45
CA ASP A 3 -15.78 7.99 -17.84
C ASP A 3 -15.36 6.53 -18.04
N LEU A 4 -14.56 5.99 -17.12
CA LEU A 4 -14.10 4.60 -17.15
C LEU A 4 -15.26 3.58 -17.06
N LEU A 5 -16.31 3.91 -16.31
CA LEU A 5 -17.51 3.09 -16.19
C LEU A 5 -18.38 3.14 -17.45
N GLN A 6 -18.39 4.28 -18.16
CA GLN A 6 -19.06 4.44 -19.45
C GLN A 6 -18.36 3.68 -20.58
N GLU A 7 -17.03 3.54 -20.52
CA GLU A 7 -16.22 2.71 -21.43
C GLU A 7 -16.43 1.19 -21.22
N GLY A 8 -17.38 0.78 -20.37
CA GLY A 8 -17.80 -0.61 -20.22
C GLY A 8 -17.07 -1.41 -19.13
N LEU A 9 -16.23 -0.78 -18.30
CA LEU A 9 -15.59 -1.47 -17.18
C LEU A 9 -16.63 -1.85 -16.10
N GLY A 10 -16.70 -3.13 -15.75
CA GLY A 10 -17.69 -3.62 -14.77
C GLY A 10 -17.43 -3.19 -13.32
N ARG A 11 -16.15 -2.95 -12.97
CA ARG A 11 -15.72 -2.63 -11.60
C ARG A 11 -14.45 -1.78 -11.61
N LEU A 12 -14.33 -0.86 -10.66
CA LEU A 12 -13.14 -0.04 -10.45
C LEU A 12 -12.62 -0.21 -9.02
N THR A 13 -11.40 -0.70 -8.88
CA THR A 13 -10.69 -0.74 -7.59
C THR A 13 -10.04 0.61 -7.33
N LEU A 14 -10.28 1.18 -6.14
CA LEU A 14 -9.71 2.47 -5.77
C LEU A 14 -8.20 2.34 -5.46
N THR A 15 -7.44 3.39 -5.75
CA THR A 15 -6.00 3.44 -5.43
C THR A 15 -5.80 3.55 -3.92
N HIS A 16 -4.58 3.29 -3.45
CA HIS A 16 -4.23 3.38 -2.04
C HIS A 16 -3.99 4.81 -1.52
N ASP A 17 -4.13 5.82 -2.40
CA ASP A 17 -3.88 7.23 -2.08
C ASP A 17 -5.07 7.90 -1.38
N LEU A 18 -6.26 7.32 -1.51
CA LEU A 18 -7.46 7.83 -0.88
C LEU A 18 -7.59 7.30 0.54
N ASP A 19 -7.94 8.19 1.47
CA ASP A 19 -8.39 7.78 2.79
C ASP A 19 -9.85 7.30 2.76
N ALA A 20 -10.32 6.70 3.87
CA ALA A 20 -11.65 6.13 3.94
C ALA A 20 -12.78 7.15 3.74
N ASP A 21 -12.55 8.43 4.08
CA ASP A 21 -13.56 9.48 3.93
C ASP A 21 -13.66 9.89 2.46
N GLN A 22 -12.51 10.13 1.82
CA GLN A 22 -12.43 10.42 0.38
C GLN A 22 -12.99 9.29 -0.48
N MET A 23 -12.76 8.03 -0.09
CA MET A 23 -13.37 6.86 -0.76
C MET A 23 -14.90 6.90 -0.66
N CYS A 24 -15.45 7.25 0.50
CA CYS A 24 -16.90 7.36 0.69
C CYS A 24 -17.48 8.53 -0.11
N GLU A 25 -16.84 9.70 -0.08
CA GLU A 25 -17.25 10.88 -0.86
C GLU A 25 -17.26 10.58 -2.37
N LEU A 26 -16.25 9.86 -2.86
CA LEU A 26 -16.21 9.41 -4.25
C LEU A 26 -17.37 8.48 -4.57
N ALA A 27 -17.67 7.51 -3.71
CA ALA A 27 -18.79 6.60 -3.90
C ALA A 27 -20.13 7.35 -3.91
N GLU A 28 -20.35 8.25 -2.97
CA GLU A 28 -21.56 9.09 -2.90
C GLU A 28 -21.72 9.94 -4.17
N SER A 29 -20.63 10.48 -4.73
CA SER A 29 -20.65 11.25 -5.97
C SER A 29 -21.05 10.44 -7.21
N LEU A 30 -20.92 9.11 -7.17
CA LEU A 30 -21.31 8.20 -8.26
C LEU A 30 -22.77 7.74 -8.17
N GLY A 31 -23.47 7.99 -7.06
CA GLY A 31 -24.87 7.61 -6.88
C GLY A 31 -25.10 6.10 -7.09
N GLU A 32 -25.96 5.75 -8.05
CA GLU A 32 -26.31 4.35 -8.34
C GLU A 32 -25.11 3.50 -8.79
N ASP A 33 -24.06 4.13 -9.35
CA ASP A 33 -22.85 3.46 -9.79
C ASP A 33 -21.87 3.15 -8.64
N ALA A 34 -22.12 3.61 -7.41
CA ALA A 34 -21.25 3.37 -6.25
C ALA A 34 -20.95 1.88 -6.01
N GLY A 35 -21.92 1.01 -6.30
CA GLY A 35 -21.78 -0.44 -6.17
C GLY A 35 -20.75 -1.07 -7.11
N ARG A 36 -20.28 -0.33 -8.11
CA ARG A 36 -19.22 -0.75 -9.05
C ARG A 36 -17.82 -0.42 -8.55
N LEU A 37 -17.69 0.24 -7.40
CA LEU A 37 -16.40 0.44 -6.74
C LEU A 37 -15.99 -0.78 -5.93
N GLU A 38 -14.69 -1.00 -5.82
CA GLU A 38 -14.05 -1.98 -4.95
C GLU A 38 -13.08 -1.30 -4.00
N ALA A 39 -13.21 -1.59 -2.70
CA ALA A 39 -12.32 -1.10 -1.66
C ALA A 39 -11.34 -2.20 -1.22
N ILE A 40 -10.04 -1.90 -1.24
CA ILE A 40 -9.01 -2.78 -0.65
C ILE A 40 -8.99 -2.53 0.86
N VAL A 41 -9.39 -3.53 1.64
CA VAL A 41 -9.58 -3.42 3.10
C VAL A 41 -8.56 -4.21 3.91
N HIS A 42 -7.69 -4.95 3.25
CA HIS A 42 -6.55 -5.62 3.86
C HIS A 42 -5.42 -5.67 2.84
N GLN A 43 -4.21 -5.24 3.21
CA GLN A 43 -3.04 -5.30 2.35
C GLN A 43 -1.76 -4.99 3.13
N HIS A 44 -0.61 -5.48 2.68
CA HIS A 44 0.67 -4.84 2.99
C HIS A 44 1.02 -3.89 1.85
N LEU A 45 1.20 -2.61 2.14
CA LEU A 45 1.53 -1.61 1.11
C LEU A 45 2.96 -1.79 0.59
N PRO A 46 3.20 -1.80 -0.73
CA PRO A 46 4.54 -1.62 -1.29
C PRO A 46 5.10 -0.25 -0.87
N ILE A 47 6.22 -0.24 -0.14
CA ILE A 47 6.85 1.00 0.35
C ILE A 47 8.12 1.38 -0.41
N PHE A 48 8.73 0.42 -1.10
CA PHE A 48 9.94 0.68 -1.87
C PHE A 48 10.06 -0.26 -3.07
N HIS A 49 10.49 0.27 -4.20
CA HIS A 49 10.91 -0.50 -5.37
C HIS A 49 12.36 -0.19 -5.68
N THR A 50 13.16 -1.22 -5.97
CA THR A 50 14.58 -1.08 -6.27
C THR A 50 15.01 -1.97 -7.42
N GLU A 51 15.89 -1.46 -8.27
CA GLU A 51 16.56 -2.20 -9.35
C GLU A 51 17.76 -3.01 -8.83
N HIS A 52 18.04 -2.96 -7.52
CA HIS A 52 19.11 -3.72 -6.88
C HIS A 52 18.55 -4.97 -6.18
N CYS A 53 18.80 -6.13 -6.77
CA CYS A 53 18.35 -7.42 -6.25
C CYS A 53 19.14 -7.84 -5.00
N VAL A 54 18.53 -7.76 -3.82
CA VAL A 54 19.13 -8.20 -2.54
C VAL A 54 19.38 -9.71 -2.54
N PHE A 55 18.52 -10.48 -3.19
CA PHE A 55 18.67 -11.93 -3.32
C PHE A 55 19.93 -12.30 -4.10
N CYS A 56 20.07 -11.76 -5.32
CA CYS A 56 21.26 -11.97 -6.15
C CYS A 56 22.54 -11.55 -5.41
N ARG A 57 22.49 -10.37 -4.77
CA ARG A 57 23.65 -9.77 -4.12
C ARG A 57 24.14 -10.51 -2.88
N PHE A 58 23.24 -11.05 -2.07
CA PHE A 58 23.59 -11.62 -0.77
C PHE A 58 23.44 -13.14 -0.68
N LEU A 59 22.68 -13.76 -1.59
CA LEU A 59 22.36 -15.20 -1.57
C LEU A 59 22.86 -15.93 -2.83
N SER A 60 23.69 -15.30 -3.67
CA SER A 60 24.33 -15.95 -4.81
C SER A 60 25.72 -15.39 -5.09
N ASP A 61 26.50 -16.12 -5.89
CA ASP A 61 27.76 -15.64 -6.48
C ASP A 61 27.58 -14.95 -7.85
N GLY A 62 26.33 -14.91 -8.36
CA GLY A 62 25.99 -14.26 -9.62
C GLY A 62 25.87 -12.73 -9.50
N GLN A 63 25.72 -12.07 -10.65
CA GLN A 63 25.64 -10.60 -10.75
C GLN A 63 24.27 -10.11 -11.23
N ASN A 64 23.47 -10.98 -11.86
CA ASN A 64 22.15 -10.63 -12.39
C ASN A 64 21.24 -11.86 -12.50
N TYR A 65 20.00 -11.67 -12.99
CA TYR A 65 19.01 -12.75 -13.11
C TYR A 65 19.45 -13.92 -14.00
N LYS A 66 20.42 -13.73 -14.91
CA LYS A 66 20.87 -14.80 -15.82
C LYS A 66 21.82 -15.79 -15.15
N ASP A 67 22.49 -15.40 -14.08
CA ASP A 67 23.57 -16.17 -13.45
C ASP A 67 23.46 -16.30 -11.93
N CYS A 68 22.45 -15.70 -11.29
CA CYS A 68 22.26 -15.78 -9.84
C CYS A 68 21.68 -17.10 -9.35
N GLY A 69 21.14 -17.94 -10.24
CA GLY A 69 20.50 -19.21 -9.86
C GLY A 69 19.13 -19.04 -9.18
N HIS A 70 18.53 -17.85 -9.24
CA HIS A 70 17.19 -17.52 -8.73
C HIS A 70 16.92 -17.88 -7.25
N PRO A 71 17.80 -17.50 -6.30
CA PRO A 71 17.58 -17.79 -4.87
C PRO A 71 16.28 -17.19 -4.32
N CYS A 72 15.73 -16.17 -4.97
CA CYS A 72 14.42 -15.60 -4.63
C CYS A 72 13.23 -16.56 -4.78
N GLU A 73 13.36 -17.66 -5.53
CA GLU A 73 12.26 -18.63 -5.70
C GLU A 73 12.15 -19.63 -4.55
N THR A 74 13.21 -19.78 -3.75
CA THR A 74 13.29 -20.79 -2.69
C THR A 74 13.53 -20.20 -1.30
N ASN A 75 13.77 -18.89 -1.21
CA ASN A 75 14.04 -18.19 0.03
C ASN A 75 13.02 -17.07 0.26
N THR A 76 12.46 -17.03 1.46
CA THR A 76 11.71 -15.89 1.98
C THR A 76 12.68 -14.95 2.67
N VAL A 77 12.68 -13.66 2.29
CA VAL A 77 13.59 -12.65 2.85
C VAL A 77 12.78 -11.48 3.36
N HIS A 78 13.11 -11.06 4.59
CA HIS A 78 12.63 -9.82 5.19
C HIS A 78 13.79 -8.90 5.53
N LEU A 79 13.58 -7.59 5.37
CA LEU A 79 14.49 -6.57 5.86
C LEU A 79 14.01 -6.09 7.22
N ARG A 80 14.86 -6.22 8.24
CA ARG A 80 14.56 -5.71 9.57
C ARG A 80 14.94 -4.25 9.70
N ASP A 81 14.00 -3.41 10.11
CA ASP A 81 14.24 -1.99 10.36
C ASP A 81 14.81 -1.71 11.77
N HIS A 82 15.08 -0.43 12.05
CA HIS A 82 15.58 0.02 13.36
C HIS A 82 14.56 -0.15 14.50
N SER A 83 13.27 -0.26 14.18
CA SER A 83 12.16 -0.53 15.10
C SER A 83 11.86 -2.03 15.24
N GLN A 84 12.74 -2.90 14.73
CA GLN A 84 12.59 -4.37 14.74
C GLN A 84 11.36 -4.87 13.97
N LYS A 85 10.91 -4.14 12.95
CA LYS A 85 9.86 -4.57 12.03
C LYS A 85 10.45 -5.29 10.84
N ASP A 86 9.82 -6.40 10.45
CA ASP A 86 10.28 -7.24 9.34
C ASP A 86 9.47 -6.93 8.08
N HIS A 87 10.15 -6.39 7.08
CA HIS A 87 9.57 -5.97 5.82
C HIS A 87 9.83 -7.00 4.73
N LEU A 88 8.78 -7.70 4.27
CA LEU A 88 8.90 -8.68 3.20
C LEU A 88 9.53 -8.05 1.95
N VAL A 89 10.49 -8.77 1.36
CA VAL A 89 11.05 -8.43 0.05
C VAL A 89 10.63 -9.50 -0.94
N LEU A 90 10.04 -9.09 -2.05
CA LEU A 90 9.80 -9.96 -3.19
C LEU A 90 10.60 -9.49 -4.40
N ALA A 91 11.13 -10.44 -5.16
CA ALA A 91 11.77 -10.15 -6.45
C ALA A 91 10.81 -10.47 -7.59
N ASP A 92 10.76 -9.62 -8.61
CA ASP A 92 10.09 -9.94 -9.87
C ASP A 92 11.05 -10.60 -10.88
N MET A 93 10.52 -10.97 -12.06
CA MET A 93 11.28 -11.62 -13.14
C MET A 93 12.46 -10.79 -13.66
N GLY A 94 12.48 -9.48 -13.41
CA GLY A 94 13.54 -8.56 -13.79
C GLY A 94 14.61 -8.37 -12.72
N CYS A 95 14.58 -9.14 -11.62
CA CYS A 95 15.42 -8.91 -10.44
C CYS A 95 15.17 -7.55 -9.75
N ARG A 96 14.02 -6.91 -10.00
CA ARG A 96 13.61 -5.74 -9.22
C ARG A 96 13.00 -6.22 -7.91
N ASN A 97 13.28 -5.52 -6.83
CA ASN A 97 12.73 -5.88 -5.53
C ASN A 97 11.67 -4.89 -5.12
N THR A 98 10.58 -5.43 -4.58
CA THR A 98 9.54 -4.69 -3.88
C THR A 98 9.65 -5.00 -2.40
N VAL A 99 9.77 -3.95 -1.59
CA VAL A 99 9.72 -4.03 -0.13
C VAL A 99 8.32 -3.63 0.32
N PHE A 100 7.68 -4.49 1.10
CA PHE A 100 6.35 -4.28 1.63
C PHE A 100 6.41 -3.74 3.06
N ASN A 101 5.38 -3.00 3.48
CA ASN A 101 5.25 -2.58 4.86
C ASN A 101 5.13 -3.82 5.77
N ALA A 102 5.79 -3.81 6.93
CA ALA A 102 5.77 -4.93 7.86
C ALA A 102 4.37 -5.15 8.45
N GLN A 103 3.64 -4.06 8.72
CA GLN A 103 2.28 -4.12 9.22
C GLN A 103 1.29 -4.12 8.07
N ALA A 104 0.31 -5.03 8.13
CA ALA A 104 -0.86 -4.95 7.28
C ALA A 104 -1.63 -3.65 7.55
N GLN A 105 -2.17 -3.07 6.50
CA GLN A 105 -3.19 -2.04 6.53
C GLN A 105 -4.57 -2.69 6.56
N SER A 106 -5.40 -2.35 7.55
CA SER A 106 -6.78 -2.83 7.64
C SER A 106 -7.79 -1.70 7.62
N GLY A 107 -8.81 -1.88 6.79
CA GLY A 107 -10.01 -1.04 6.72
C GLY A 107 -11.12 -1.47 7.67
N ALA A 108 -10.92 -2.41 8.60
CA ALA A 108 -11.96 -2.99 9.45
C ALA A 108 -12.85 -1.91 10.12
N SER A 109 -12.27 -0.84 10.63
CA SER A 109 -12.99 0.28 11.26
C SER A 109 -13.86 1.10 10.30
N TYR A 110 -13.66 0.96 8.99
CA TYR A 110 -14.30 1.76 7.94
C TYR A 110 -15.27 0.98 7.05
N VAL A 111 -15.23 -0.37 7.08
CA VAL A 111 -16.04 -1.23 6.21
C VAL A 111 -17.53 -0.85 6.26
N HIS A 112 -18.12 -0.71 7.45
CA HIS A 112 -19.55 -0.34 7.54
C HIS A 112 -19.85 1.07 7.03
N LYS A 113 -18.88 2.00 7.11
CA LYS A 113 -19.03 3.33 6.50
C LYS A 113 -19.04 3.22 4.98
N MET A 114 -18.13 2.44 4.41
CA MET A 114 -18.07 2.16 2.97
C MET A 114 -19.34 1.46 2.47
N VAL A 115 -19.87 0.49 3.21
CA VAL A 115 -21.17 -0.16 2.88
C VAL A 115 -22.29 0.89 2.81
N ARG A 116 -22.37 1.81 3.77
CA ARG A 116 -23.38 2.90 3.75
C ARG A 116 -23.17 3.87 2.58
N ALA A 117 -21.93 4.09 2.15
CA ALA A 117 -21.60 4.90 0.98
C ALA A 117 -21.87 4.19 -0.36
N GLY A 118 -22.27 2.91 -0.34
CA GLY A 118 -22.70 2.16 -1.52
C GLY A 118 -21.70 1.12 -2.04
N PHE A 119 -20.57 0.89 -1.35
CA PHE A 119 -19.65 -0.18 -1.74
C PHE A 119 -20.30 -1.56 -1.56
N THR A 120 -20.16 -2.41 -2.58
CA THR A 120 -20.64 -3.80 -2.55
C THR A 120 -19.51 -4.83 -2.66
N SER A 121 -18.27 -4.37 -2.84
CA SER A 121 -17.13 -5.25 -3.09
C SER A 121 -15.91 -4.78 -2.31
N PHE A 122 -15.33 -5.74 -1.60
CA PHE A 122 -14.21 -5.54 -0.70
C PHE A 122 -13.14 -6.56 -1.05
N ARG A 123 -11.90 -6.09 -1.16
CA ARG A 123 -10.75 -6.90 -1.55
C ARG A 123 -9.80 -7.04 -0.37
N VAL A 124 -9.36 -8.27 -0.16
CA VAL A 124 -8.28 -8.64 0.77
C VAL A 124 -7.10 -9.04 -0.10
N GLU A 125 -5.98 -8.34 0.06
CA GLU A 125 -4.71 -8.65 -0.59
C GLU A 125 -3.77 -9.22 0.46
N LEU A 126 -3.30 -10.44 0.20
CA LEU A 126 -2.41 -11.18 1.09
C LEU A 126 -1.06 -11.31 0.40
N VAL A 127 0.01 -11.19 1.15
CA VAL A 127 1.38 -11.29 0.61
C VAL A 127 2.35 -11.96 1.56
N ASP A 128 2.22 -11.73 2.87
CA ASP A 128 3.17 -12.22 3.88
C ASP A 128 2.49 -13.07 4.96
N GLU A 129 1.16 -13.15 4.92
CA GLU A 129 0.35 -13.94 5.84
C GLU A 129 0.52 -15.45 5.53
N PRO A 130 0.80 -16.29 6.55
CA PRO A 130 0.89 -17.73 6.34
C PRO A 130 -0.42 -18.34 5.86
N ALA A 131 -0.32 -19.34 4.97
CA ALA A 131 -1.48 -20.00 4.36
C ALA A 131 -2.54 -20.49 5.37
N HIS A 132 -2.11 -20.95 6.56
CA HIS A 132 -3.02 -21.44 7.60
C HIS A 132 -3.86 -20.33 8.26
N GLN A 133 -3.43 -19.07 8.18
CA GLN A 133 -4.16 -17.91 8.73
C GLN A 133 -5.22 -17.37 7.77
N VAL A 134 -5.06 -17.62 6.47
CA VAL A 134 -5.88 -17.00 5.40
C VAL A 134 -7.37 -17.24 5.60
N ALA A 135 -7.78 -18.48 5.90
CA ALA A 135 -9.20 -18.80 6.07
C ALA A 135 -9.83 -18.04 7.24
N SER A 136 -9.12 -17.96 8.38
CA SER A 136 -9.60 -17.23 9.57
C SER A 136 -9.68 -15.73 9.31
N LEU A 137 -8.70 -15.18 8.61
CA LEU A 137 -8.66 -13.76 8.26
C LEU A 137 -9.85 -13.37 7.36
N LEU A 138 -10.10 -14.16 6.31
CA LEU A 138 -11.23 -13.93 5.40
C LEU A 138 -12.58 -14.08 6.11
N GLU A 139 -12.70 -15.07 6.99
CA GLU A 139 -13.91 -15.25 7.80
C GLU A 139 -14.14 -14.06 8.72
N GLY A 140 -13.09 -13.52 9.36
CA GLY A 140 -13.20 -12.33 10.20
C GLY A 140 -13.77 -11.12 9.45
N TYR A 141 -13.30 -10.86 8.22
CA TYR A 141 -13.88 -9.80 7.38
C TYR A 141 -15.33 -10.10 6.97
N ARG A 142 -15.67 -11.37 6.70
CA ARG A 142 -17.04 -11.77 6.35
C ARG A 142 -17.99 -11.57 7.53
N SER A 143 -17.62 -12.01 8.72
CA SER A 143 -18.40 -11.81 9.94
C SER A 143 -18.52 -10.34 10.30
N LEU A 144 -17.47 -9.53 10.08
CA LEU A 144 -17.57 -8.07 10.22
C LEU A 144 -18.61 -7.50 9.26
N LEU A 145 -18.55 -7.85 7.96
CA LEU A 145 -19.51 -7.38 6.96
C LEU A 145 -20.96 -7.76 7.30
N ASN A 146 -21.17 -8.95 7.87
CA ASN A 146 -22.48 -9.43 8.33
C ASN A 146 -22.95 -8.83 9.66
N GLY A 147 -22.09 -8.08 10.36
CA GLY A 147 -22.39 -7.54 11.70
C GLY A 147 -22.33 -8.56 12.83
N GLU A 148 -21.72 -9.72 12.59
CA GLU A 148 -21.50 -10.80 13.57
C GLU A 148 -20.27 -10.55 14.45
N LEU A 149 -19.29 -9.81 13.93
CA LEU A 149 -18.03 -9.45 14.59
C LEU A 149 -17.87 -7.93 14.62
N SER A 150 -17.44 -7.36 15.75
CA SER A 150 -17.18 -5.92 15.80
C SER A 150 -15.86 -5.57 15.12
N ALA A 151 -15.73 -4.33 14.62
CA ALA A 151 -14.48 -3.86 14.05
C ALA A 151 -13.31 -3.92 15.05
N SER A 152 -13.58 -3.71 16.34
CA SER A 152 -12.56 -3.78 17.40
C SER A 152 -12.09 -5.21 17.62
N ASP A 153 -12.99 -6.19 17.56
CA ASP A 153 -12.65 -7.60 17.74
C ASP A 153 -11.80 -8.09 16.57
N LEU A 154 -12.24 -7.82 15.33
CA LEU A 154 -11.43 -8.14 14.14
C LEU A 154 -10.07 -7.46 14.19
N TRP A 155 -10.02 -6.19 14.60
CA TRP A 155 -8.74 -5.48 14.76
C TRP A 155 -7.81 -6.17 15.76
N GLY A 156 -8.36 -6.70 16.86
CA GLY A 156 -7.63 -7.50 17.84
C GLY A 156 -7.05 -8.78 17.24
N GLU A 157 -7.85 -9.50 16.45
CA GLU A 157 -7.43 -10.72 15.75
C GLU A 157 -6.33 -10.42 14.71
N LEU A 158 -6.53 -9.41 13.87
CA LEU A 158 -5.58 -9.01 12.82
C LEU A 158 -4.22 -8.59 13.40
N LYS A 159 -4.19 -7.99 14.60
CA LYS A 159 -2.92 -7.68 15.28
C LYS A 159 -2.06 -8.90 15.57
N MET A 160 -2.69 -10.06 15.72
CA MET A 160 -2.03 -11.30 16.10
C MET A 160 -1.65 -12.17 14.89
N VAL A 161 -2.05 -11.79 13.68
CA VAL A 161 -1.67 -12.51 12.46
C VAL A 161 -0.15 -12.39 12.29
N PRO A 162 0.59 -13.52 12.25
CA PRO A 162 2.02 -13.50 12.01
C PRO A 162 2.34 -13.25 10.53
N ASP A 163 3.55 -12.77 10.28
CA ASP A 163 4.21 -12.83 8.96
C ASP A 163 4.71 -14.25 8.65
N ALA A 164 5.37 -14.43 7.50
CA ALA A 164 5.96 -15.71 7.10
C ALA A 164 7.10 -16.20 8.02
N ASN A 165 7.67 -15.33 8.87
CA ASN A 165 8.66 -15.70 9.90
C ASN A 165 8.00 -16.07 11.23
N GLY A 166 6.67 -16.07 11.33
CA GLY A 166 5.94 -16.39 12.54
C GLY A 166 5.86 -15.23 13.54
N ILE A 167 6.15 -14.00 13.13
CA ILE A 167 6.16 -12.82 14.01
C ILE A 167 4.94 -11.95 13.72
N ALA A 168 4.17 -11.63 14.76
CA ALA A 168 3.05 -10.70 14.66
C ALA A 168 3.56 -9.25 14.55
N GLN A 169 3.60 -8.71 13.33
CA GLN A 169 4.00 -7.33 13.09
C GLN A 169 2.93 -6.33 13.54
N GLY A 170 1.68 -6.78 13.68
CA GLY A 170 0.52 -5.95 14.00
C GLY A 170 -0.16 -5.36 12.76
N VAL A 171 -1.21 -4.59 12.99
CA VAL A 171 -2.04 -3.97 11.94
C VAL A 171 -2.16 -2.46 12.16
N SER A 172 -2.26 -1.71 11.08
CA SER A 172 -2.46 -0.26 11.08
C SER A 172 -3.61 0.14 10.16
N ALA A 173 -4.12 1.37 10.32
CA ALA A 173 -5.08 1.91 9.34
C ALA A 173 -4.37 2.49 8.10
N GLY A 174 -3.06 2.72 8.20
CA GLY A 174 -2.24 3.31 7.14
C GLY A 174 -2.91 4.49 6.44
N SER A 175 -3.00 4.44 5.12
CA SER A 175 -3.61 5.49 4.30
C SER A 175 -5.14 5.60 4.47
N LEU A 176 -5.84 4.58 4.97
CA LEU A 176 -7.28 4.64 5.19
C LEU A 176 -7.67 5.56 6.35
N LYS A 177 -6.73 5.88 7.25
CA LYS A 177 -6.99 6.81 8.33
C LYS A 177 -7.22 8.21 7.75
N PRO A 178 -8.39 8.83 7.96
CA PRO A 178 -8.66 10.17 7.47
C PRO A 178 -7.58 11.15 7.93
N GLY A 179 -6.94 11.78 6.96
CA GLY A 179 -5.93 12.80 7.19
C GLY A 179 -6.54 14.17 6.97
N THR A 180 -6.18 15.16 7.79
CA THR A 180 -6.42 16.55 7.37
C THR A 180 -5.44 16.85 6.25
N GLU A 181 -5.93 17.19 5.06
CA GLU A 181 -5.07 17.74 4.03
C GLU A 181 -4.38 18.99 4.60
N HIS A 182 -3.06 18.96 4.68
CA HIS A 182 -2.31 20.10 5.19
C HIS A 182 -2.52 21.27 4.22
N ASP A 183 -3.17 22.34 4.69
CA ASP A 183 -3.33 23.57 3.90
C ASP A 183 -1.94 24.11 3.52
N ARG A 184 -1.56 23.89 2.25
CA ARG A 184 -0.30 24.39 1.69
C ARG A 184 -0.30 25.91 1.50
N LYS A 185 -1.36 26.64 1.92
CA LYS A 185 -1.35 28.10 1.98
C LYS A 185 -0.40 28.67 3.03
N GLY A 186 0.13 27.84 3.94
CA GLY A 186 1.29 28.20 4.75
C GLY A 186 2.57 28.22 3.92
N THR A 187 3.36 29.30 4.02
CA THR A 187 4.61 29.56 3.30
C THR A 187 5.44 28.27 3.15
N LEU A 188 5.50 27.72 1.93
CA LEU A 188 6.34 26.57 1.61
C LEU A 188 7.74 26.83 2.17
N LYS A 189 8.29 25.86 2.92
CA LYS A 189 9.68 25.95 3.37
C LYS A 189 10.55 26.20 2.15
N LYS A 190 11.39 27.24 2.23
CA LYS A 190 12.35 27.55 1.16
C LYS A 190 13.10 26.27 0.80
N THR A 191 13.08 25.92 -0.47
CA THR A 191 13.80 24.74 -0.98
C THR A 191 15.30 24.90 -0.73
N ALA A 192 16.04 23.79 -0.70
CA ALA A 192 17.50 23.84 -0.55
C ALA A 192 18.17 24.79 -1.56
N ALA A 193 17.62 24.91 -2.78
CA ALA A 193 18.06 25.87 -3.79
C ALA A 193 17.82 27.34 -3.38
N GLN A 194 16.70 27.63 -2.73
CA GLN A 194 16.33 28.98 -2.27
C GLN A 194 17.05 29.43 -0.99
N VAL A 195 17.60 28.49 -0.21
CA VAL A 195 18.38 28.81 1.00
C VAL A 195 19.90 28.63 0.84
N ASN A 196 20.36 27.94 -0.21
CA ASN A 196 21.79 27.71 -0.40
C ASN A 196 22.42 28.76 -1.35
N PRO A 197 23.27 29.68 -0.85
CA PRO A 197 23.88 30.73 -1.66
C PRO A 197 24.87 30.21 -2.73
N LYS A 198 25.27 28.93 -2.68
CA LYS A 198 26.04 28.30 -3.78
C LYS A 198 25.20 28.05 -5.04
N TRP A 199 23.90 27.87 -4.89
CA TRP A 199 22.99 27.49 -5.99
C TRP A 199 22.19 28.68 -6.53
N SER A 200 22.22 29.82 -5.85
CA SER A 200 21.46 31.01 -6.25
C SER A 200 22.12 31.88 -7.33
N LYS A 201 23.33 31.51 -7.79
CA LYS A 201 24.12 32.33 -8.74
C LYS A 201 24.47 31.64 -10.05
N GLU A 202 24.00 30.42 -10.32
CA GLU A 202 24.31 29.72 -11.59
C GLU A 202 23.24 29.88 -12.68
N ASP A 203 22.04 30.39 -12.37
CA ASP A 203 20.94 30.52 -13.34
C ASP A 203 20.90 31.85 -14.13
N GLU A 204 21.75 32.83 -13.80
CA GLU A 204 21.79 34.10 -14.56
C GLU A 204 22.63 34.04 -15.84
N GLN A 205 23.27 32.90 -16.12
CA GLN A 205 24.19 32.72 -17.25
C GLN A 205 23.94 31.44 -18.06
N LYS A 206 22.70 31.14 -18.45
CA LYS A 206 22.42 30.20 -19.56
C LYS A 206 21.01 30.40 -20.10
N GLY A 207 20.89 31.21 -21.16
CA GLY A 207 19.61 31.37 -21.84
C GLY A 207 19.50 32.50 -22.87
N LYS A 208 20.58 32.92 -23.55
CA LYS A 208 20.42 33.60 -24.85
C LYS A 208 20.23 32.51 -25.91
N VAL A 209 18.98 32.23 -26.25
CA VAL A 209 18.65 31.56 -27.51
C VAL A 209 18.42 32.68 -28.53
N VAL A 210 19.32 32.75 -29.52
CA VAL A 210 19.13 33.56 -30.72
C VAL A 210 18.26 32.73 -31.68
N ALA A 211 17.33 33.40 -32.36
CA ALA A 211 16.29 32.82 -33.22
C ALA A 211 16.80 31.81 -34.26
#